data_AF-A0A815B272-F1
#
_entry.id   AF-A0A815B272-F1
#
_cell.length_a   1.000
_cell.length_b   1.000
_cell.length_c   1.000
_cell.angle_alpha   90.00
_cell.angle_beta   90.00
_cell.angle_gamma   90.00
#
_symmetry.space_group_name_H-M   'P 1'
#
loop_
_entity.id
_entity.type
_entity.pdbx_description
1 polymer ?
#
loop_
_entity_poly.entity_id
_entity_poly.type
_entity_poly.pdbx_seq_one_letter_code
_entity_poly.pdbx_strand_id
1 'polypeptide(L)'
;MTNGHSSMDIDDNDELLCELDVEFRRTEQSIYVFQYPIRPNYRSYDEISFASARIKEKHSLVEMDLLVDPQCSNYYSARGKQFADSTNNENGKQFFNSDRMDKQTIASTISSNGDCYSVGIFNNITRQLVLCPLKSIIQLRPQFNYLDTSSSTSGTTKDGNTNDDDQMNGSDGEQSGSESEENKPEPAASLVTMKFAKKESDYHKKKRLQSYGYFRQMRDDDRWQDLVCVMNAHSFDAQRIREKFLSNEKQEEQQQLTMINETKEL
;
A
#
# COMPACT_ATOMS: atom_id res chain seq x y z
N MET A 1 -11.24 18.78 -36.89
CA MET A 1 -11.69 18.60 -35.49
C MET A 1 -11.16 19.79 -34.72
N THR A 2 -11.99 20.81 -34.51
CA THR A 2 -11.61 22.06 -33.86
C THR A 2 -11.79 21.92 -32.36
N ASN A 3 -10.70 22.06 -31.60
CA ASN A 3 -10.73 22.14 -30.14
C ASN A 3 -11.58 23.35 -29.74
N GLY A 4 -12.77 23.09 -29.19
CA GLY A 4 -13.59 24.10 -28.53
C GLY A 4 -12.97 24.45 -27.18
N HIS A 5 -12.04 25.41 -27.19
CA HIS A 5 -11.64 26.08 -25.97
C HIS A 5 -12.79 27.04 -25.62
N SER A 6 -13.62 26.68 -24.65
CA SER A 6 -14.55 27.63 -24.03
C SER A 6 -13.71 28.70 -23.34
N SER A 7 -13.59 29.89 -23.93
CA SER A 7 -13.25 31.06 -23.13
C SER A 7 -14.43 31.31 -22.21
N MET A 8 -14.18 31.37 -20.90
CA MET A 8 -15.15 31.97 -19.99
C MET A 8 -15.17 33.46 -20.33
N ASP A 9 -16.21 33.91 -21.00
CA ASP A 9 -16.48 35.34 -21.19
C ASP A 9 -16.84 35.89 -19.80
N ILE A 10 -15.89 36.57 -19.17
CA ILE A 10 -16.10 37.27 -17.90
C ILE A 10 -17.03 38.44 -18.22
N ASP A 11 -18.24 38.44 -17.65
CA ASP A 11 -19.16 39.57 -17.78
C ASP A 11 -18.57 40.74 -16.99
N ASP A 12 -18.47 41.92 -17.60
CA ASP A 12 -17.96 43.13 -16.95
C ASP A 12 -18.79 43.55 -15.72
N ASN A 13 -19.93 42.87 -15.47
CA ASN A 13 -20.79 43.04 -14.31
C ASN A 13 -20.56 42.04 -13.17
N ASP A 14 -19.58 41.15 -13.24
CA ASP A 14 -19.29 40.19 -12.17
C ASP A 14 -18.70 40.89 -10.93
N GLU A 15 -19.39 40.80 -9.79
CA GLU A 15 -18.96 41.38 -8.51
C GLU A 15 -17.88 40.53 -7.84
N LEU A 16 -16.75 41.14 -7.48
CA LEU A 16 -15.70 40.50 -6.68
C LEU A 16 -16.19 40.28 -5.23
N LEU A 17 -16.55 39.04 -4.89
CA LEU A 17 -17.01 38.69 -3.53
C LEU A 17 -15.88 38.48 -2.52
N CYS A 18 -14.80 37.84 -2.95
CA CYS A 18 -13.64 37.57 -2.09
C CYS A 18 -12.35 37.31 -2.88
N GLU A 19 -11.23 37.71 -2.29
CA GLU A 19 -9.89 37.34 -2.72
C GLU A 19 -9.33 36.24 -1.79
N LEU A 20 -8.69 35.24 -2.37
CA LEU A 20 -8.05 34.12 -1.66
C LEU A 20 -6.56 34.12 -1.98
N ASP A 21 -5.72 34.17 -0.96
CA ASP A 21 -4.28 33.99 -1.13
C ASP A 21 -3.98 32.48 -1.26
N VAL A 22 -3.41 32.07 -2.39
CA VAL A 22 -3.13 30.66 -2.69
C VAL A 22 -1.63 30.44 -2.76
N GLU A 23 -1.09 29.70 -1.79
CA GLU A 23 0.32 29.36 -1.73
C GLU A 23 0.53 27.89 -2.11
N PHE A 24 1.42 27.61 -3.05
CA PHE A 24 1.86 26.24 -3.34
C PHE A 24 3.15 25.93 -2.58
N ARG A 25 3.11 24.92 -1.71
CA ARG A 25 4.21 24.55 -0.83
C ARG A 25 4.64 23.11 -1.05
N ARG A 26 5.93 22.92 -1.35
CA ARG A 26 6.54 21.59 -1.39
C ARG A 26 7.09 21.25 -0.01
N THR A 27 6.59 20.17 0.57
CA THR A 27 7.10 19.64 1.84
C THR A 27 8.16 18.59 1.60
N GLU A 28 9.11 18.47 2.53
CA GLU A 28 10.04 17.32 2.54
C GLU A 28 9.30 16.00 2.80
N GLN A 29 8.18 16.08 3.52
CA GLN A 29 7.34 14.94 3.86
C GLN A 29 6.50 14.52 2.66
N SER A 30 6.41 13.21 2.46
CA SER A 30 5.54 12.59 1.46
C SER A 30 4.09 12.56 1.98
N ILE A 31 3.17 13.21 1.27
CA ILE A 31 1.75 13.19 1.59
C ILE A 31 1.07 12.06 0.83
N TYR A 32 0.26 11.28 1.53
CA TYR A 32 -0.56 10.21 0.95
C TYR A 32 -2.03 10.44 1.31
N VAL A 33 -2.93 10.04 0.42
CA VAL A 33 -4.37 10.00 0.71
C VAL A 33 -4.80 8.54 0.80
N PHE A 34 -5.30 8.14 1.97
CA PHE A 34 -5.87 6.82 2.17
C PHE A 34 -7.37 6.86 1.96
N GLN A 35 -7.87 5.99 1.09
CA GLN A 35 -9.27 5.82 0.80
C GLN A 35 -9.74 4.44 1.28
N TYR A 36 -10.96 4.38 1.81
CA TYR A 36 -11.59 3.15 2.32
C TYR A 36 -12.89 2.88 1.55
N PRO A 37 -12.86 2.37 0.31
CA PRO A 37 -14.03 2.33 -0.57
C PRO A 37 -15.24 1.56 -0.02
N ILE A 38 -15.00 0.61 0.88
CA ILE A 38 -16.04 -0.24 1.47
C ILE A 38 -16.54 0.25 2.84
N ARG A 39 -16.02 1.38 3.33
CA ARG A 39 -16.36 1.89 4.65
C ARG A 39 -17.14 3.20 4.51
N PRO A 40 -18.38 3.27 5.02
CA PRO A 40 -19.16 4.51 5.01
C PRO A 40 -18.50 5.61 5.82
N ASN A 41 -18.73 6.86 5.43
CA ASN A 41 -18.16 8.05 6.08
C ASN A 41 -18.53 8.17 7.58
N TYR A 42 -19.73 7.76 7.98
CA TYR A 42 -20.20 7.82 9.36
C TYR A 42 -19.56 6.75 10.28
N ARG A 43 -18.77 5.83 9.72
CA ARG A 43 -18.00 4.82 10.46
C ARG A 43 -16.52 5.10 10.20
N SER A 44 -15.92 6.09 10.86
CA SER A 44 -14.48 6.33 10.72
C SER A 44 -13.65 5.24 11.43
N TYR A 45 -12.32 5.29 11.27
CA TYR A 45 -11.38 4.45 12.02
C TYR A 45 -10.83 5.17 13.27
N ASP A 46 -11.33 6.36 13.60
CA ASP A 46 -10.73 7.22 14.64
C ASP A 46 -10.81 6.61 16.05
N GLU A 47 -11.84 5.80 16.31
CA GLU A 47 -12.08 5.13 17.60
C GLU A 47 -11.46 3.72 17.66
N ILE A 48 -10.83 3.26 16.58
CA ILE A 48 -10.26 1.91 16.51
C ILE A 48 -8.78 1.96 16.90
N SER A 49 -8.39 1.08 17.82
CA SER A 49 -6.98 0.93 18.20
C SER A 49 -6.20 0.25 17.08
N PHE A 50 -5.03 0.77 16.75
CA PHE A 50 -4.12 0.21 15.75
C PHE A 50 -3.06 -0.65 16.45
N ALA A 51 -2.74 -1.80 15.88
CA ALA A 51 -1.67 -2.66 16.34
C ALA A 51 -0.33 -2.25 15.71
N SER A 52 -0.31 -2.06 14.39
CA SER A 52 0.87 -1.67 13.65
C SER A 52 0.51 -1.09 12.28
N ALA A 53 1.42 -0.30 11.71
CA ALA A 53 1.35 0.10 10.32
C ALA A 53 2.73 0.02 9.69
N ARG A 54 2.77 -0.33 8.41
CA ARG A 54 4.02 -0.44 7.65
C ARG A 54 3.82 0.01 6.22
N ILE A 55 4.90 0.52 5.61
CA ILE A 55 4.91 1.01 4.24
C ILE A 55 6.10 0.46 3.46
N LYS A 56 5.88 0.20 2.17
CA LYS A 56 6.90 0.03 1.13
C LYS A 56 6.87 1.28 0.26
N GLU A 57 7.80 2.18 0.50
CA GLU A 57 7.74 3.55 0.00
C GLU A 57 7.85 3.64 -1.53
N LYS A 58 8.66 2.77 -2.17
CA LYS A 58 8.89 2.84 -3.62
C LYS A 58 7.64 2.49 -4.41
N HIS A 59 6.83 1.58 -3.88
CA HIS A 59 5.61 1.11 -4.52
C HIS A 59 4.34 1.63 -3.86
N SER A 60 4.45 2.51 -2.86
CA SER A 60 3.30 3.07 -2.13
C SER A 60 2.36 1.98 -1.61
N LEU A 61 2.94 0.88 -1.12
CA LEU A 61 2.15 -0.19 -0.51
C LEU A 61 2.09 0.03 0.98
N VAL A 62 0.90 0.02 1.53
CA VAL A 62 0.65 0.28 2.94
C VAL A 62 -0.14 -0.89 3.50
N GLU A 63 0.23 -1.31 4.70
CA GLU A 63 -0.50 -2.32 5.46
C GLU A 63 -0.67 -1.81 6.89
N MET A 64 -1.89 -1.96 7.41
CA MET A 64 -2.23 -1.57 8.78
C MET A 64 -3.00 -2.70 9.45
N ASP A 65 -2.55 -3.06 10.64
CA ASP A 65 -3.24 -4.00 11.51
C ASP A 65 -4.10 -3.22 12.49
N LEU A 66 -5.41 -3.45 12.45
CA LEU A 66 -6.41 -2.87 13.33
C LEU A 66 -6.75 -3.87 14.41
N LEU A 67 -6.83 -3.44 15.67
CA LEU A 67 -7.26 -4.30 16.75
C LEU A 67 -8.78 -4.51 16.71
N VAL A 68 -9.18 -5.74 17.01
CA VAL A 68 -10.56 -6.17 17.15
C VAL A 68 -10.76 -6.60 18.59
N ASP A 69 -11.76 -6.05 19.27
CA ASP A 69 -12.08 -6.44 20.64
C ASP A 69 -12.80 -7.80 20.66
N PRO A 70 -12.17 -8.88 21.18
CA PRO A 70 -12.79 -10.19 21.24
C PRO A 70 -13.86 -10.30 22.35
N GLN A 71 -13.96 -9.31 23.24
CA GLN A 71 -14.94 -9.27 24.33
C GLN A 71 -16.23 -8.55 23.95
N CYS A 72 -16.27 -7.86 22.80
CA CYS A 72 -17.45 -7.13 22.40
C CYS A 72 -18.62 -8.07 22.04
N SER A 73 -19.86 -7.59 22.23
CA SER A 73 -21.07 -8.38 21.96
C SER A 73 -21.23 -8.79 20.49
N ASN A 74 -20.60 -8.06 19.57
CA ASN A 74 -20.64 -8.34 18.13
C ASN A 74 -19.61 -9.38 17.69
N TYR A 75 -18.77 -9.87 18.61
CA TYR A 75 -17.72 -10.83 18.29
C TYR A 75 -18.17 -12.27 18.55
N TYR A 76 -18.23 -13.08 17.49
CA TYR A 76 -18.53 -14.51 17.64
C TYR A 76 -17.28 -15.29 18.08
N SER A 77 -17.15 -15.39 19.40
CA SER A 77 -16.03 -16.02 20.10
C SER A 77 -15.61 -17.39 19.54
N ALA A 78 -16.55 -18.31 19.30
CA ALA A 78 -16.18 -19.67 18.87
C ALA A 78 -15.51 -19.69 17.49
N ARG A 79 -16.00 -18.87 16.54
CA ARG A 79 -15.42 -18.75 15.20
C ARG A 79 -14.09 -18.02 15.22
N GLY A 80 -13.98 -16.98 16.04
CA GLY A 80 -12.74 -16.24 16.24
C GLY A 80 -11.60 -17.13 16.75
N LYS A 81 -11.91 -18.07 17.64
CA LYS A 81 -10.95 -19.08 18.11
C LYS A 81 -10.55 -20.06 17.00
N GLN A 82 -11.51 -20.56 16.22
CA GLN A 82 -11.23 -21.46 15.10
C GLN A 82 -10.22 -20.86 14.10
N PHE A 83 -10.37 -19.57 13.78
CA PHE A 83 -9.42 -18.89 12.88
C PHE A 83 -8.04 -18.73 13.50
N ALA A 84 -7.96 -18.38 14.79
CA ALA A 84 -6.69 -18.24 15.49
C ALA A 84 -5.95 -19.58 15.61
N ASP A 85 -6.66 -20.64 16.00
CA ASP A 85 -6.12 -22.01 16.10
C ASP A 85 -5.61 -22.50 14.75
N SER A 86 -6.34 -22.24 13.66
CA SER A 86 -5.90 -22.67 12.32
C SER A 86 -4.64 -21.92 11.85
N THR A 87 -4.50 -20.63 12.19
CA THR A 87 -3.44 -19.77 11.64
C THR A 87 -2.17 -19.79 12.49
N ASN A 88 -2.28 -19.72 13.82
CA ASN A 88 -1.14 -19.63 14.72
C ASN A 88 -0.32 -20.93 14.79
N ASN A 89 -0.94 -22.09 14.49
CA ASN A 89 -0.31 -23.40 14.58
C ASN A 89 0.55 -23.77 13.36
N GLU A 90 0.42 -23.08 12.23
CA GLU A 90 1.03 -23.53 10.97
C GLU A 90 2.53 -23.23 10.84
N ASN A 91 3.10 -22.27 11.60
CA ASN A 91 4.48 -21.81 11.33
C ASN A 91 5.31 -21.45 12.57
N GLY A 92 4.84 -21.75 13.78
CA GLY A 92 5.48 -21.32 15.04
C GLY A 92 5.56 -19.79 15.22
N LYS A 93 5.02 -19.03 14.25
CA LYS A 93 4.84 -17.59 14.29
C LYS A 93 3.39 -17.30 14.61
N GLN A 94 3.19 -16.62 15.73
CA GLN A 94 1.89 -16.18 16.18
C GLN A 94 1.40 -15.04 15.26
N PHE A 95 0.34 -15.29 14.48
CA PHE A 95 -0.29 -14.30 13.60
C PHE A 95 -1.21 -13.37 14.40
N PHE A 96 -2.05 -13.95 15.27
CA PHE A 96 -2.93 -13.23 16.22
C PHE A 96 -2.32 -13.23 17.62
N ASN A 97 -2.36 -12.12 18.33
CA ASN A 97 -1.66 -11.97 19.62
C ASN A 97 -2.30 -12.79 20.76
N SER A 98 -3.56 -13.20 20.60
CA SER A 98 -4.33 -14.03 21.53
C SER A 98 -4.74 -15.37 20.89
N ASP A 99 -5.50 -16.17 21.64
CA ASP A 99 -6.13 -17.42 21.17
C ASP A 99 -7.37 -17.16 20.30
N ARG A 100 -7.56 -15.92 19.85
CA ARG A 100 -8.72 -15.43 19.09
C ARG A 100 -8.25 -14.46 18.01
N MET A 101 -9.06 -14.30 16.97
CA MET A 101 -8.87 -13.28 15.93
C MET A 101 -9.03 -11.86 16.52
N ASP A 102 -7.95 -11.33 17.07
CA ASP A 102 -7.88 -10.03 17.76
C ASP A 102 -7.35 -8.88 16.89
N LYS A 103 -7.11 -9.15 15.61
CA LYS A 103 -6.73 -8.12 14.65
C LYS A 103 -7.33 -8.36 13.27
N GLN A 104 -7.45 -7.27 12.53
CA GLN A 104 -7.85 -7.25 11.13
C GLN A 104 -6.83 -6.42 10.34
N THR A 105 -6.25 -7.02 9.30
CA THR A 105 -5.32 -6.34 8.41
C THR A 105 -6.08 -5.64 7.28
N ILE A 106 -5.77 -4.37 7.05
CA ILE A 106 -6.15 -3.65 5.83
C ILE A 106 -4.88 -3.32 5.04
N ALA A 107 -4.92 -3.52 3.72
CA ALA A 107 -3.76 -3.28 2.88
C ALA A 107 -4.12 -2.60 1.56
N SER A 108 -3.11 -1.98 0.95
CA SER A 108 -3.21 -1.31 -0.34
C SER A 108 -3.55 -2.32 -1.44
N THR A 109 -4.59 -2.00 -2.22
CA THR A 109 -4.98 -2.80 -3.40
C THR A 109 -4.73 -2.07 -4.70
N ILE A 110 -4.94 -0.76 -4.70
CA ILE A 110 -4.71 0.13 -5.83
C ILE A 110 -3.98 1.36 -5.30
N SER A 111 -2.87 1.72 -5.94
CA SER A 111 -2.23 3.03 -5.77
C SER A 111 -2.26 3.75 -7.10
N SER A 112 -2.56 5.05 -7.06
CA SER A 112 -2.52 5.94 -8.23
C SER A 112 -1.51 7.06 -7.97
N ASN A 113 -0.93 7.57 -9.05
CA ASN A 113 0.08 8.61 -8.96
C ASN A 113 -0.56 9.93 -8.49
N GLY A 114 0.09 10.62 -7.57
CA GLY A 114 -0.38 11.88 -7.00
C GLY A 114 -0.05 13.12 -7.82
N ASP A 115 0.70 13.00 -8.93
CA ASP A 115 1.28 14.13 -9.69
C ASP A 115 0.30 15.24 -10.13
N CYS A 116 -0.98 14.91 -10.36
CA CYS A 116 -2.01 15.88 -10.73
C CYS A 116 -2.95 16.26 -9.57
N TYR A 117 -2.63 15.84 -8.35
CA TYR A 117 -3.43 16.05 -7.16
C TYR A 117 -2.64 16.83 -6.11
N SER A 118 -3.35 17.64 -5.32
CA SER A 118 -2.79 18.37 -4.20
C SER A 118 -3.81 18.40 -3.07
N VAL A 119 -3.32 18.44 -1.83
CA VAL A 119 -4.13 18.64 -0.64
C VAL A 119 -4.08 20.11 -0.28
N GLY A 120 -5.26 20.73 -0.17
CA GLY A 120 -5.40 22.12 0.24
C GLY A 120 -5.78 22.23 1.71
N ILE A 121 -5.03 23.03 2.47
CA ILE A 121 -5.41 23.42 3.84
C ILE A 121 -5.86 24.86 3.78
N PHE A 122 -7.14 25.10 4.07
CA PHE A 122 -7.72 26.43 4.09
C PHE A 122 -7.76 26.99 5.52
N ASN A 123 -7.21 28.19 5.70
CA ASN A 123 -7.33 28.98 6.91
C ASN A 123 -8.39 30.06 6.70
N ASN A 124 -9.51 29.93 7.40
CA ASN A 124 -10.64 30.85 7.29
C ASN A 124 -10.37 32.23 7.91
N ILE A 125 -9.45 32.34 8.87
CA ILE A 125 -9.12 33.61 9.54
C ILE A 125 -8.24 34.47 8.63
N THR A 126 -7.18 33.89 8.07
CA THR A 126 -6.26 34.60 7.17
C THR A 126 -6.71 34.59 5.72
N ARG A 127 -7.77 33.84 5.38
CA ARG A 127 -8.24 33.58 4.01
C ARG A 127 -7.16 33.03 3.08
N GLN A 128 -6.23 32.26 3.65
CA GLN A 128 -5.12 31.65 2.92
C GLN A 128 -5.41 30.17 2.63
N LEU A 129 -5.11 29.73 1.42
CA LEU A 129 -5.16 28.33 0.97
C LEU A 129 -3.74 27.85 0.67
N VAL A 130 -3.23 26.93 1.49
CA VAL A 130 -1.93 26.28 1.25
C VAL A 130 -2.16 24.96 0.52
N LEU A 131 -1.57 24.82 -0.67
CA LEU A 131 -1.62 23.61 -1.49
C LEU A 131 -0.31 22.83 -1.36
N CYS A 132 -0.42 21.55 -1.01
CA CYS A 132 0.72 20.64 -0.94
C CYS A 132 0.57 19.51 -1.96
N PRO A 133 1.59 19.21 -2.77
CA PRO A 133 1.53 18.14 -3.77
C PRO A 133 1.41 16.78 -3.10
N LEU A 134 0.61 15.91 -3.72
CA LEU A 134 0.40 14.56 -3.23
C LEU A 134 1.41 13.59 -3.85
N LYS A 135 1.93 12.63 -3.07
CA LYS A 135 2.76 11.55 -3.60
C LYS A 135 1.91 10.45 -4.24
N SER A 136 0.90 9.97 -3.53
CA SER A 136 0.03 8.91 -4.03
C SER A 136 -1.33 8.88 -3.32
N ILE A 137 -2.35 8.42 -4.05
CA ILE A 137 -3.66 8.06 -3.49
C ILE A 137 -3.73 6.54 -3.41
N ILE A 138 -3.97 6.01 -2.21
CA ILE A 138 -3.93 4.58 -1.91
C ILE A 138 -5.32 4.12 -1.43
N GLN A 139 -5.84 3.07 -2.06
CA GLN A 139 -7.07 2.40 -1.64
C GLN A 139 -6.76 1.20 -0.74
N LEU A 140 -7.26 1.26 0.49
CA LEU A 140 -7.09 0.22 1.50
C LEU A 140 -8.32 -0.67 1.55
N ARG A 141 -8.09 -1.99 1.58
CA ARG A 141 -9.15 -3.00 1.71
C ARG A 141 -8.74 -4.05 2.75
N PRO A 142 -9.72 -4.65 3.46
CA PRO A 142 -9.49 -5.81 4.30
C PRO A 142 -8.78 -6.92 3.54
N GLN A 143 -7.76 -7.49 4.19
CA GLN A 143 -7.07 -8.67 3.72
C GLN A 143 -7.44 -9.86 4.60
N PHE A 144 -7.49 -11.04 3.97
CA PHE A 144 -7.89 -12.28 4.61
C PHE A 144 -6.77 -13.32 4.55
N ASN A 145 -5.51 -12.87 4.69
CA ASN A 145 -4.31 -13.72 4.56
C ASN A 145 -4.32 -14.94 5.51
N TYR A 146 -5.05 -14.85 6.62
CA TYR A 146 -5.25 -15.94 7.59
C TYR A 146 -6.19 -17.07 7.09
N LEU A 147 -6.84 -16.90 5.93
CA LEU A 147 -7.62 -17.95 5.29
C LEU A 147 -6.76 -18.81 4.34
N ASP A 148 -5.75 -18.20 3.71
CA ASP A 148 -4.87 -18.89 2.76
C ASP A 148 -4.06 -19.99 3.46
N THR A 149 -3.65 -19.76 4.70
CA THR A 149 -3.03 -20.73 5.61
C THR A 149 -3.93 -21.97 5.78
N SER A 150 -5.19 -21.77 6.22
CA SER A 150 -6.13 -22.86 6.48
C SER A 150 -6.47 -23.74 5.26
N SER A 151 -6.38 -23.19 4.05
CA SER A 151 -6.61 -23.93 2.79
C SER A 151 -5.47 -24.91 2.47
N SER A 152 -4.25 -24.56 2.85
CA SER A 152 -3.06 -25.42 2.72
C SER A 152 -3.17 -26.67 3.61
N THR A 153 -3.80 -26.52 4.77
CA THR A 153 -4.06 -27.60 5.72
C THR A 153 -5.22 -28.52 5.29
N SER A 154 -6.21 -28.00 4.56
CA SER A 154 -7.31 -28.82 4.01
C SER A 154 -6.93 -29.57 2.72
N GLY A 155 -5.90 -29.12 2.00
CA GLY A 155 -5.40 -29.76 0.78
C GLY A 155 -4.48 -30.97 1.00
N THR A 156 -3.98 -31.18 2.22
CA THR A 156 -3.05 -32.28 2.55
C THR A 156 -3.72 -33.49 3.19
N THR A 157 -5.05 -33.47 3.32
CA THR A 157 -5.86 -34.62 3.78
C THR A 157 -7.03 -34.90 2.83
N LYS A 158 -6.73 -35.14 1.54
CA LYS A 158 -7.59 -35.87 0.60
C LYS A 158 -6.84 -36.15 -0.70
N ASP A 159 -6.17 -37.29 -0.77
CA ASP A 159 -5.93 -37.94 -2.06
C ASP A 159 -7.28 -38.26 -2.72
N GLY A 160 -7.42 -37.96 -4.02
CA GLY A 160 -8.41 -38.58 -4.88
C GLY A 160 -9.32 -37.63 -5.68
N ASN A 161 -8.87 -37.30 -6.89
CA ASN A 161 -9.70 -37.10 -8.09
C ASN A 161 -10.62 -35.86 -8.15
N THR A 162 -10.09 -34.78 -8.74
CA THR A 162 -10.89 -33.96 -9.68
C THR A 162 -9.96 -33.47 -10.79
N ASN A 163 -10.09 -34.09 -11.96
CA ASN A 163 -9.81 -33.43 -13.23
C ASN A 163 -10.79 -32.26 -13.33
N ASP A 164 -10.30 -31.05 -13.60
CA ASP A 164 -11.02 -30.07 -14.40
C ASP A 164 -10.02 -29.08 -15.01
N ASP A 165 -9.94 -29.22 -16.33
CA ASP A 165 -9.49 -28.31 -17.39
C ASP A 165 -8.94 -26.93 -17.01
N ASP A 166 -7.65 -26.76 -17.30
CA ASP A 166 -7.16 -25.54 -17.94
C ASP A 166 -5.97 -25.89 -18.87
N GLN A 167 -6.27 -26.70 -19.89
CA GLN A 167 -5.42 -26.82 -21.09
C GLN A 167 -6.03 -25.97 -22.22
N MET A 168 -5.42 -24.81 -22.48
CA MET A 168 -5.45 -24.23 -23.83
C MET A 168 -4.03 -24.29 -24.43
N ASN A 169 -3.94 -25.21 -25.39
CA ASN A 169 -2.99 -25.35 -26.48
C ASN A 169 -2.03 -24.18 -26.76
N GLY A 170 -0.74 -24.53 -26.76
CA GLY A 170 0.31 -23.89 -27.54
C GLY A 170 1.28 -24.97 -28.02
N SER A 171 1.02 -25.46 -29.23
CA SER A 171 1.79 -26.43 -30.03
C SER A 171 3.30 -26.27 -29.98
N ASP A 172 3.99 -27.41 -29.87
CA ASP A 172 5.21 -27.85 -30.58
C ASP A 172 5.93 -28.83 -29.62
N GLY A 173 5.72 -30.14 -29.68
CA GLY A 173 5.89 -30.97 -30.86
C GLY A 173 7.31 -31.49 -30.89
N GLU A 174 7.64 -32.48 -30.05
CA GLU A 174 8.65 -33.51 -30.35
C GLU A 174 8.54 -34.68 -29.37
N GLN A 175 8.55 -35.87 -29.96
CA GLN A 175 8.08 -37.15 -29.47
C GLN A 175 9.28 -38.09 -29.32
N SER A 176 9.45 -38.71 -28.16
CA SER A 176 10.17 -39.99 -27.94
C SER A 176 10.06 -40.26 -26.44
N GLY A 177 9.52 -41.34 -25.90
CA GLY A 177 9.49 -42.75 -26.30
C GLY A 177 9.50 -43.51 -24.97
N SER A 178 8.76 -44.61 -24.90
CA SER A 178 8.52 -45.51 -23.75
C SER A 178 9.84 -46.03 -23.10
N GLU A 179 9.92 -46.57 -21.87
CA GLU A 179 9.13 -47.59 -21.18
C GLU A 179 9.39 -47.57 -19.66
N SER A 180 8.56 -48.34 -18.94
CA SER A 180 8.54 -48.62 -17.51
C SER A 180 9.77 -49.36 -16.94
N GLU A 181 9.79 -49.35 -15.61
CA GLU A 181 10.32 -50.36 -14.67
C GLU A 181 11.64 -50.14 -13.91
N GLU A 182 11.53 -50.59 -12.66
CA GLU A 182 12.46 -50.61 -11.55
C GLU A 182 13.85 -51.14 -11.92
N ASN A 183 14.89 -50.47 -11.42
CA ASN A 183 15.98 -51.09 -10.65
C ASN A 183 16.98 -50.01 -10.20
N LYS A 184 17.21 -49.90 -8.89
CA LYS A 184 18.37 -49.18 -8.32
C LYS A 184 19.59 -50.10 -8.39
N PRO A 185 20.73 -49.61 -8.90
CA PRO A 185 21.98 -49.77 -8.15
C PRO A 185 22.90 -48.53 -8.20
N GLU A 186 23.42 -48.15 -7.01
CA GLU A 186 24.76 -47.59 -6.69
C GLU A 186 25.33 -46.34 -7.45
N PRO A 187 26.23 -45.54 -6.84
CA PRO A 187 26.35 -44.11 -7.12
C PRO A 187 27.15 -43.82 -8.40
N ALA A 188 26.44 -43.73 -9.52
CA ALA A 188 26.96 -43.18 -10.76
C ALA A 188 27.34 -41.70 -10.58
N ALA A 189 28.58 -41.36 -10.92
CA ALA A 189 29.11 -40.00 -10.94
C ALA A 189 28.11 -39.04 -11.58
N SER A 190 27.68 -38.02 -10.81
CA SER A 190 26.75 -37.01 -11.32
C SER A 190 27.43 -36.21 -12.43
N LEU A 191 26.97 -36.41 -13.66
CA LEU A 191 27.40 -35.62 -14.80
C LEU A 191 26.93 -34.18 -14.57
N VAL A 192 27.87 -33.29 -14.20
CA VAL A 192 27.59 -31.86 -14.08
C VAL A 192 27.38 -31.28 -15.48
N THR A 193 26.13 -31.33 -15.96
CA THR A 193 25.76 -30.67 -17.22
C THR A 193 25.72 -29.16 -16.99
N MET A 194 26.75 -28.44 -17.47
CA MET A 194 26.74 -26.98 -17.48
C MET A 194 25.68 -26.49 -18.47
N LYS A 195 24.57 -25.95 -17.95
CA LYS A 195 23.57 -25.26 -18.78
C LYS A 195 24.06 -23.83 -19.04
N PHE A 196 24.55 -23.58 -20.25
CA PHE A 196 24.91 -22.22 -20.68
C PHE A 196 23.65 -21.36 -20.80
N ALA A 197 23.63 -20.21 -20.12
CA ALA A 197 22.53 -19.25 -20.21
C ALA A 197 22.47 -18.70 -21.64
N LYS A 198 21.40 -19.02 -22.39
CA LYS A 198 21.12 -18.35 -23.67
C LYS A 198 20.87 -16.87 -23.40
N LYS A 199 21.52 -16.00 -24.18
CA LYS A 199 21.28 -14.55 -24.13
C LYS A 199 19.80 -14.28 -24.43
N GLU A 200 19.10 -13.69 -23.47
CA GLU A 200 17.68 -13.33 -23.61
C GLU A 200 17.51 -12.35 -24.79
N SER A 201 16.52 -12.59 -25.66
CA SER A 201 16.15 -11.66 -26.72
C SER A 201 15.43 -10.43 -26.15
N ASP A 202 15.59 -9.26 -26.78
CA ASP A 202 14.98 -8.01 -26.34
C ASP A 202 13.44 -8.08 -26.22
N TYR A 203 12.79 -8.87 -27.08
CA TYR A 203 11.34 -9.12 -27.00
C TYR A 203 10.95 -9.85 -25.72
N HIS A 204 11.67 -10.93 -25.39
CA HIS A 204 11.43 -11.72 -24.18
C HIS A 204 11.73 -10.91 -22.92
N LYS A 205 12.79 -10.11 -22.95
CA LYS A 205 13.13 -9.18 -21.88
C LYS A 205 12.00 -8.19 -21.62
N LYS A 206 11.44 -7.56 -22.67
CA LYS A 206 10.31 -6.62 -22.54
C LYS A 206 9.06 -7.30 -21.96
N LYS A 207 8.72 -8.50 -22.44
CA LYS A 207 7.57 -9.27 -21.94
C LYS A 207 7.75 -9.66 -20.47
N ARG A 208 8.95 -10.06 -20.08
CA ARG A 208 9.29 -10.37 -18.68
C ARG A 208 9.15 -9.13 -17.79
N LEU A 209 9.66 -7.98 -18.22
CA LEU A 209 9.54 -6.71 -17.47
C LEU A 209 8.09 -6.23 -17.31
N GLN A 210 7.16 -6.67 -18.16
CA GLN A 210 5.73 -6.38 -18.05
C GLN A 210 4.93 -7.50 -17.36
N SER A 211 5.60 -8.60 -16.98
CA SER A 211 4.93 -9.74 -16.37
C SER A 211 4.58 -9.47 -14.90
N TYR A 212 3.48 -10.09 -14.45
CA TYR A 212 3.08 -10.05 -13.05
C TYR A 212 4.17 -10.55 -12.11
N GLY A 213 4.90 -11.60 -12.50
CA GLY A 213 6.00 -12.16 -11.71
C GLY A 213 7.11 -11.14 -11.46
N TYR A 214 7.47 -10.35 -12.48
CA TYR A 214 8.46 -9.28 -12.32
C TYR A 214 7.98 -8.17 -11.38
N PHE A 215 6.73 -7.69 -11.55
CA PHE A 215 6.17 -6.69 -10.63
C PHE A 215 5.98 -7.22 -9.21
N ARG A 216 5.72 -8.52 -9.03
CA ARG A 216 5.69 -9.16 -7.71
C ARG A 216 7.09 -9.14 -7.09
N GLN A 217 8.10 -9.57 -7.83
CA GLN A 217 9.49 -9.56 -7.36
C GLN A 217 9.96 -8.15 -6.99
N MET A 218 9.71 -7.14 -7.82
CA MET A 218 10.07 -5.75 -7.48
C MET A 218 9.38 -5.26 -6.19
N ARG A 219 8.10 -5.62 -6.00
CA ARG A 219 7.38 -5.31 -4.77
C ARG A 219 7.98 -6.02 -3.57
N ASP A 220 8.38 -7.27 -3.72
CA ASP A 220 8.99 -8.07 -2.66
C ASP A 220 10.39 -7.57 -2.29
N ASP A 221 11.16 -7.09 -3.28
CA ASP A 221 12.48 -6.47 -3.09
C ASP A 221 12.42 -5.14 -2.31
N ASP A 222 11.27 -4.45 -2.34
CA ASP A 222 11.07 -3.25 -1.52
C ASP A 222 10.84 -3.62 -0.05
N ARG A 223 11.58 -2.96 0.85
CA ARG A 223 11.61 -3.30 2.27
C ARG A 223 10.47 -2.60 3.00
N TRP A 224 9.81 -3.33 3.89
CA TRP A 224 8.86 -2.76 4.83
C TRP A 224 9.56 -1.81 5.79
N GLN A 225 8.96 -0.66 6.00
CA GLN A 225 9.31 0.32 7.03
C GLN A 225 8.14 0.44 7.99
N ASP A 226 8.39 0.26 9.28
CA ASP A 226 7.36 0.42 10.30
C ASP A 226 7.05 1.90 10.52
N LEU A 227 5.77 2.20 10.69
CA LEU A 227 5.26 3.56 10.88
C LEU A 227 4.76 3.75 12.30
N VAL A 228 5.08 4.92 12.87
CA VAL A 228 4.48 5.37 14.12
C VAL A 228 3.14 6.03 13.80
N CYS A 229 2.07 5.42 14.33
CA CYS A 229 0.70 5.85 14.08
C CYS A 229 0.25 6.92 15.09
N VAL A 230 0.09 8.16 14.64
CA VAL A 230 -0.61 9.22 15.38
C VAL A 230 -2.06 9.27 14.89
N MET A 231 -2.98 8.69 15.66
CA MET A 231 -4.29 8.26 15.11
C MET A 231 -5.43 9.26 15.27
N ASN A 232 -5.48 9.99 16.37
CA ASN A 232 -6.58 10.93 16.55
C ASN A 232 -6.28 12.22 15.76
N ALA A 233 -7.16 12.58 14.81
CA ALA A 233 -7.06 13.85 14.08
C ALA A 233 -7.07 15.07 15.02
N HIS A 234 -7.61 14.90 16.23
CA HIS A 234 -7.62 15.88 17.30
C HIS A 234 -6.47 15.73 18.31
N SER A 235 -5.55 14.77 18.10
CA SER A 235 -4.37 14.65 18.95
C SER A 235 -3.47 15.88 18.77
N PHE A 236 -2.78 16.25 19.84
CA PHE A 236 -1.81 17.34 19.81
C PHE A 236 -0.71 17.10 18.75
N ASP A 237 -0.25 15.86 18.59
CA ASP A 237 0.74 15.52 17.57
C ASP A 237 0.22 15.70 16.15
N ALA A 238 -1.04 15.32 15.90
CA ALA A 238 -1.67 15.51 14.60
C ALA A 238 -1.87 16.99 14.27
N GLN A 239 -2.28 17.79 15.27
CA GLN A 239 -2.39 19.24 15.14
C GLN A 239 -1.02 19.88 14.88
N ARG A 240 0.01 19.50 15.62
CA ARG A 240 1.38 19.99 15.42
C ARG A 240 1.92 19.65 14.03
N ILE A 241 1.67 18.44 13.53
CA ILE A 241 2.04 18.07 12.16
C ILE A 241 1.27 18.92 11.14
N ARG A 242 -0.04 19.12 11.35
CA ARG A 242 -0.87 19.99 10.49
C ARG A 242 -0.38 21.44 10.48
N GLU A 243 0.03 21.97 11.63
CA GLU A 243 0.59 23.31 11.76
C GLU A 243 1.90 23.46 11.00
N LYS A 244 2.76 22.43 10.95
CA LYS A 244 3.97 22.45 10.12
C LYS A 244 3.67 22.65 8.63
N PHE A 245 2.54 22.14 8.14
CA PHE A 245 2.11 22.40 6.77
C PHE A 245 1.64 23.84 6.55
N LEU A 246 1.25 24.56 7.61
CA LEU A 246 0.81 25.96 7.58
C LEU A 246 1.95 26.96 7.89
N SER A 247 2.89 26.60 8.77
CA SER A 247 4.04 27.45 9.12
C SER A 247 5.02 27.59 7.95
N ASN A 248 5.49 28.81 7.71
CA ASN A 248 6.39 29.12 6.62
C ASN A 248 7.84 29.13 7.14
N GLU A 249 8.51 27.97 7.17
CA GLU A 249 9.89 27.85 7.70
C GLU A 249 10.87 28.82 7.02
N LYS A 250 10.62 29.15 5.74
CA LYS A 250 11.44 30.12 4.98
C LYS A 250 11.32 31.57 5.47
N GLN A 251 10.19 31.96 6.05
CA GLN A 251 10.05 33.31 6.61
C GLN A 251 10.77 33.43 7.95
N GLU A 252 10.79 32.37 8.76
CA GLU A 252 11.49 32.38 10.06
C GLU A 252 13.01 32.43 9.89
N GLU A 253 13.58 31.67 8.96
CA GLU A 253 15.03 31.76 8.67
C GLU A 253 15.41 33.13 8.09
N GLN A 254 14.62 33.67 7.16
CA GLN A 254 14.89 35.00 6.59
C GLN A 254 14.72 36.12 7.62
N GLN A 255 13.74 36.05 8.51
CA GLN A 255 13.58 37.00 9.61
C GLN A 255 14.73 36.88 10.63
N GLN A 256 15.17 35.67 10.97
CA GLN A 256 16.32 35.47 11.86
C GLN A 256 17.63 35.98 11.24
N LEU A 257 17.86 35.73 9.94
CA LEU A 257 19.01 36.26 9.21
C LEU A 257 18.99 37.79 9.12
N THR A 258 17.81 38.39 8.95
CA THR A 258 17.65 39.86 8.91
C THR A 258 17.94 40.47 10.29
N MET A 259 17.40 39.89 11.37
CA MET A 259 17.66 40.32 12.74
C MET A 259 19.14 40.18 13.16
N ILE A 260 19.81 39.09 12.74
CA ILE A 260 21.24 38.87 13.01
C ILE A 260 22.11 39.90 12.27
N ASN A 261 21.73 40.29 11.06
CA ASN A 261 22.47 41.28 10.29
C ASN A 261 22.29 42.70 10.84
N GLU A 262 21.09 43.07 11.28
CA GLU A 262 20.83 44.36 11.93
C GLU A 262 21.55 44.50 13.28
N THR A 263 21.74 43.41 14.03
CA THR A 263 22.47 43.43 15.30
C THR A 263 23.99 43.54 15.12
N LYS A 264 24.52 43.30 13.91
CA LYS A 264 25.96 43.42 13.60
C LYS A 264 26.35 44.79 13.04
N GLU A 265 25.39 45.65 12.71
CA GLU A 265 25.61 47.01 12.21
C GLU A 265 25.50 48.11 13.30
N LEU A 266 25.36 47.71 14.57
CA LEU A 266 25.42 48.55 15.77
C LEU A 266 26.70 48.28 16.58
#